data_AF-A0AB34KES2-F1
#
_entry.id   AF-A0AB34KES2-F1
#
_cell.length_a   1.000
_cell.length_b   1.000
_cell.length_c   1.000
_cell.angle_alpha   90.00
_cell.angle_beta   90.00
_cell.angle_gamma   90.00
#
_symmetry.space_group_name_H-M   'P 1'
#
loop_
_entity.id
_entity.type
_entity.pdbx_description
1 polymer ?
#
loop_
_entity_poly.entity_id
_entity_poly.type
_entity_poly.pdbx_seq_one_letter_code
_entity_poly.pdbx_strand_id
1 'polypeptide(L)'
;MSTNKAAAHIAGVGISLSETESNASIESLAVSAGTKALLDAGITYAKIDLSIATFSEPELRVPKSCFRTFGNQKAAVTEVENHAALFTAASCVRSQQAECVLLVGIDLKASDRARSTKLPAVVAMVIVSDLFLTAHAYLKDSAARIRACALAMSKDARAPVQAALRQAGIEAKDLQIVEIQGQLSAPSARRELLANKEFEYSAKQSPTTLEPLKDLGALGMAGLCGFVWRLRGWTKEPHARLQNALQYTQGPDGSATVVILCRSEGQAAPSHEEVRHLRDGRERLGYNPAEETRGISLEDLEGVRSREGDRMLPEHLGQSKQFSLLPRGGDRAALARL
;
A
#
# COMPACT_ATOMS: atom_id res chain seq x y z
N MET A 1 22.85 17.21 -18.36
CA MET A 1 22.94 16.88 -16.93
C MET A 1 21.67 16.16 -16.54
N SER A 2 21.73 14.85 -16.28
CA SER A 2 20.58 14.12 -15.73
C SER A 2 20.38 14.61 -14.30
N THR A 3 19.40 15.47 -14.07
CA THR A 3 18.94 15.76 -12.70
C THR A 3 18.41 14.45 -12.17
N ASN A 4 19.17 13.81 -11.27
CA ASN A 4 18.75 12.57 -10.64
C ASN A 4 17.48 12.89 -9.86
N LYS A 5 16.32 12.58 -10.45
CA LYS A 5 15.01 12.96 -9.90
C LYS A 5 14.86 12.17 -8.60
N ALA A 6 14.64 12.86 -7.49
CA ALA A 6 14.46 12.22 -6.20
C ALA A 6 13.44 11.07 -6.32
N ALA A 7 13.77 9.89 -5.79
CA ALA A 7 12.88 8.74 -5.85
C ALA A 7 11.98 8.67 -4.61
N ALA A 8 10.90 7.90 -4.74
CA ALA A 8 9.98 7.57 -3.67
C ALA A 8 9.80 6.05 -3.63
N HIS A 9 9.72 5.50 -2.43
CA HIS A 9 9.74 4.06 -2.19
C HIS A 9 8.64 3.67 -1.23
N ILE A 10 7.94 2.57 -1.50
CA ILE A 10 7.04 1.94 -0.55
C ILE A 10 7.87 1.03 0.35
N ALA A 11 8.07 1.44 1.59
CA ALA A 11 8.86 0.72 2.60
C ALA A 11 8.02 -0.29 3.39
N GLY A 12 6.72 -0.06 3.55
CA GLY A 12 5.82 -0.95 4.26
C GLY A 12 4.39 -0.84 3.74
N VAL A 13 3.65 -1.94 3.81
CA VAL A 13 2.25 -2.04 3.40
C VAL A 13 1.45 -2.82 4.44
N GLY A 14 0.18 -2.47 4.59
CA GLY A 14 -0.75 -3.13 5.49
C GLY A 14 -2.15 -3.13 4.92
N ILE A 15 -2.90 -4.22 5.13
CA ILE A 15 -4.30 -4.32 4.74
C ILE A 15 -5.13 -4.90 5.89
N SER A 16 -6.32 -4.34 6.07
CA SER A 16 -7.33 -4.83 7.01
C SER A 16 -8.70 -4.77 6.35
N LEU A 17 -9.48 -5.84 6.48
CA LEU A 17 -10.81 -5.97 5.87
C LEU A 17 -11.88 -6.15 6.93
N SER A 18 -13.09 -5.67 6.64
CA SER A 18 -14.26 -5.94 7.48
C SER A 18 -14.69 -7.40 7.33
N GLU A 19 -14.71 -8.16 8.43
CA GLU A 19 -15.18 -9.54 8.46
C GLU A 19 -16.71 -9.64 8.48
N THR A 20 -17.42 -8.61 8.96
CA THR A 20 -18.89 -8.53 9.01
C THR A 20 -19.40 -7.15 8.60
N GLU A 21 -20.63 -7.06 8.08
CA GLU A 21 -21.27 -5.78 7.72
C GLU A 21 -21.59 -4.90 8.95
N SER A 22 -21.52 -5.44 10.17
CA SER A 22 -22.17 -4.84 11.34
C SER A 22 -21.27 -4.44 12.51
N ASN A 23 -19.94 -4.49 12.47
CA ASN A 23 -19.15 -4.11 13.67
C ASN A 23 -17.71 -3.58 13.51
N ALA A 24 -17.11 -3.52 12.32
CA ALA A 24 -15.78 -2.89 12.17
C ALA A 24 -15.91 -1.47 11.59
N SER A 25 -15.63 -0.46 12.42
CA SER A 25 -15.54 0.92 11.95
C SER A 25 -14.33 1.09 11.04
N ILE A 26 -14.43 1.94 10.01
CA ILE A 26 -13.30 2.33 9.15
C ILE A 26 -12.11 2.81 9.99
N GLU A 27 -12.38 3.44 11.14
CA GLU A 27 -11.36 3.85 12.11
C GLU A 27 -10.55 2.66 12.65
N SER A 28 -11.21 1.59 13.10
CA SER A 28 -10.53 0.38 13.58
C SER A 28 -9.67 -0.27 12.49
N LEU A 29 -10.24 -0.38 11.27
CA LEU A 29 -9.52 -0.93 10.13
C LEU A 29 -8.32 -0.05 9.73
N ALA A 30 -8.45 1.27 9.84
CA ALA A 30 -7.36 2.22 9.59
C ALA A 30 -6.23 2.11 10.62
N VAL A 31 -6.55 2.00 11.91
CA VAL A 31 -5.55 1.75 12.96
C VAL A 31 -4.84 0.42 12.69
N SER A 32 -5.60 -0.63 12.34
CA SER A 32 -5.06 -1.94 12.04
C SER A 32 -4.14 -1.95 10.82
N ALA A 33 -4.59 -1.39 9.69
CA ALA A 33 -3.81 -1.32 8.46
C ALA A 33 -2.55 -0.46 8.65
N GLY A 34 -2.68 0.71 9.29
CA GLY A 34 -1.55 1.59 9.62
C GLY A 34 -0.51 0.91 10.50
N THR A 35 -0.96 0.20 11.55
CA THR A 35 -0.06 -0.61 12.41
C THR A 35 0.71 -1.63 11.59
N LYS A 36 0.02 -2.39 10.73
CA LYS A 36 0.66 -3.39 9.86
C LYS A 36 1.69 -2.76 8.92
N ALA A 37 1.39 -1.61 8.32
CA ALA A 37 2.32 -0.92 7.42
C ALA A 37 3.56 -0.39 8.15
N LEU A 38 3.40 0.12 9.37
CA LEU A 38 4.51 0.57 10.22
C LEU A 38 5.37 -0.60 10.70
N LEU A 39 4.75 -1.70 11.13
CA LEU A 39 5.43 -2.95 11.47
C LEU A 39 6.19 -3.52 10.28
N ASP A 40 5.56 -3.55 9.11
CA ASP A 40 6.20 -4.01 7.88
C ASP A 40 7.43 -3.15 7.55
N ALA A 41 7.30 -1.83 7.59
CA ALA A 41 8.42 -0.89 7.42
C ALA A 41 9.45 -0.95 8.56
N GLY A 42 9.14 -1.56 9.69
CA GLY A 42 10.03 -1.63 10.84
C GLY A 42 10.33 -0.25 11.43
N ILE A 43 9.34 0.65 11.47
CA ILE A 43 9.49 2.00 12.02
C ILE A 43 8.33 2.32 12.97
N THR A 44 8.54 3.34 13.82
CA THR A 44 7.48 3.92 14.64
C THR A 44 6.91 5.18 13.99
N TYR A 45 5.73 5.60 14.44
CA TYR A 45 5.05 6.81 13.99
C TYR A 45 5.87 8.09 14.24
N ALA A 46 6.85 8.05 15.15
CA ALA A 46 7.78 9.15 15.37
C ALA A 46 8.64 9.50 14.14
N LYS A 47 8.76 8.58 13.19
CA LYS A 47 9.47 8.77 11.91
C LYS A 47 8.60 9.37 10.80
N ILE A 48 7.28 9.47 10.98
CA ILE A 48 6.37 10.01 9.97
C ILE A 48 6.40 11.54 10.01
N ASP A 49 6.58 12.17 8.85
CA ASP A 49 6.54 13.63 8.68
C ASP A 49 5.15 14.11 8.24
N LEU A 50 4.47 13.30 7.41
CA LEU A 50 3.15 13.60 6.86
C LEU A 50 2.29 12.35 6.86
N SER A 51 1.04 12.50 7.29
CA SER A 51 0.01 11.48 7.22
C SER A 51 -1.05 11.89 6.19
N ILE A 52 -1.46 10.94 5.35
CA ILE A 52 -2.49 11.15 4.33
C ILE A 52 -3.64 10.20 4.63
N ALA A 53 -4.79 10.76 5.00
CA ALA A 53 -6.07 10.07 5.07
C ALA A 53 -6.78 10.18 3.72
N THR A 54 -7.41 9.11 3.22
CA THR A 54 -8.17 9.21 1.96
C THR A 54 -9.67 9.12 2.13
N PHE A 55 -10.37 9.57 1.10
CA PHE A 55 -11.80 9.35 0.91
C PHE A 55 -12.09 9.02 -0.55
N SER A 56 -13.12 8.23 -0.81
CA SER A 56 -13.61 7.94 -2.18
C SER A 56 -15.03 8.44 -2.41
N GLU A 57 -15.85 8.42 -1.36
CA GLU A 57 -17.23 8.93 -1.33
C GLU A 57 -17.42 9.57 0.06
N PRO A 58 -18.41 10.45 0.28
CA PRO A 58 -18.60 11.12 1.58
C PRO A 58 -18.65 10.15 2.78
N GLU A 59 -19.24 8.97 2.57
CA GLU A 59 -19.41 7.91 3.59
C GLU A 59 -18.20 6.95 3.68
N LEU A 60 -17.33 6.93 2.65
CA LEU A 60 -16.12 6.12 2.58
C LEU A 60 -14.91 7.02 2.76
N ARG A 61 -14.60 7.36 4.02
CA ARG A 61 -13.53 8.25 4.45
C ARG A 61 -12.76 7.66 5.62
N VAL A 62 -11.43 7.74 5.57
CA VAL A 62 -10.56 7.45 6.71
C VAL A 62 -10.60 8.64 7.68
N PRO A 63 -11.07 8.47 8.93
CA PRO A 63 -11.13 9.57 9.89
C PRO A 63 -9.73 10.02 10.29
N LYS A 64 -9.44 11.33 10.26
CA LYS A 64 -8.15 11.87 10.74
C LYS A 64 -7.85 11.52 12.20
N SER A 65 -8.88 11.30 13.02
CA SER A 65 -8.74 10.91 14.42
C SER A 65 -7.94 9.61 14.59
N CYS A 66 -7.99 8.69 13.62
CA CYS A 66 -7.32 7.39 13.74
C CYS A 66 -5.79 7.53 13.87
N PHE A 67 -5.21 8.58 13.29
CA PHE A 67 -3.77 8.83 13.35
C PHE A 67 -3.30 9.24 14.76
N ARG A 68 -4.19 9.80 15.59
CA ARG A 68 -3.89 10.13 17.00
C ARG A 68 -3.61 8.88 17.82
N THR A 69 -4.11 7.73 17.39
CA THR A 69 -3.82 6.43 18.01
C THR A 69 -2.35 6.04 17.86
N PHE A 70 -1.66 6.56 16.84
CA PHE A 70 -0.22 6.33 16.63
C PHE A 70 0.65 7.41 17.31
N GLY A 71 0.14 8.63 17.45
CA GLY A 71 0.84 9.75 18.09
C GLY A 71 0.20 11.11 17.82
N ASN A 72 0.46 12.09 18.68
CA ASN A 72 -0.29 13.36 18.70
C ASN A 72 0.49 14.62 18.28
N GLN A 73 1.81 14.57 18.07
CA GLN A 73 2.62 15.81 18.12
C GLN A 73 3.50 16.11 16.90
N LYS A 74 3.60 15.23 15.88
CA LYS A 74 4.60 15.40 14.81
C LYS A 74 4.06 15.43 13.39
N ALA A 75 3.37 14.38 12.95
CA ALA A 75 2.91 14.30 11.57
C ALA A 75 1.60 15.09 11.36
N ALA A 76 1.62 16.06 10.44
CA ALA A 76 0.38 16.68 9.97
C ALA A 76 -0.50 15.64 9.26
N VAL A 77 -1.82 15.76 9.37
CA VAL A 77 -2.76 14.85 8.68
C VAL A 77 -3.56 15.61 7.62
N THR A 78 -3.35 15.28 6.35
CA THR A 78 -4.10 15.83 5.22
C THR A 78 -5.10 14.81 4.65
N GLU A 79 -6.13 15.32 3.99
CA GLU A 79 -7.10 14.50 3.25
C GLU A 79 -6.89 14.62 1.75
N VAL A 80 -6.93 13.49 1.06
CA VAL A 80 -6.76 13.41 -0.40
C VAL A 80 -7.75 12.41 -0.97
N GLU A 81 -8.25 12.66 -2.18
CA GLU A 81 -9.07 11.66 -2.88
C GLU A 81 -8.28 10.38 -3.13
N ASN A 82 -8.94 9.23 -2.98
CA ASN A 82 -8.29 7.92 -2.96
C ASN A 82 -7.45 7.65 -4.23
N HIS A 83 -7.96 8.05 -5.40
CA HIS A 83 -7.26 7.86 -6.68
C HIS A 83 -5.98 8.72 -6.80
N ALA A 84 -5.94 9.90 -6.17
CA ALA A 84 -4.80 10.81 -6.21
C ALA A 84 -3.80 10.58 -5.07
N ALA A 85 -4.09 9.65 -4.15
CA ALA A 85 -3.40 9.55 -2.89
C ALA A 85 -1.93 9.13 -3.03
N LEU A 86 -1.65 8.07 -3.82
CA LEU A 86 -0.26 7.64 -4.05
C LEU A 86 0.53 8.69 -4.85
N PHE A 87 -0.11 9.35 -5.83
CA PHE A 87 0.49 10.43 -6.59
C PHE A 87 0.91 11.58 -5.67
N THR A 88 0.03 11.97 -4.74
CA THR A 88 0.28 13.03 -3.77
C THR A 88 1.40 12.64 -2.81
N ALA A 89 1.34 11.44 -2.22
CA ALA A 89 2.38 10.94 -1.31
C ALA A 89 3.75 10.89 -1.99
N ALA A 90 3.83 10.31 -3.19
CA ALA A 90 5.07 10.25 -3.95
C ALA A 90 5.55 11.65 -4.34
N SER A 91 4.65 12.59 -4.68
CA SER A 91 5.02 13.96 -5.01
C SER A 91 5.62 14.69 -3.82
N CYS A 92 5.05 14.56 -2.61
CA CYS A 92 5.60 15.13 -1.38
C CYS A 92 7.01 14.61 -1.08
N VAL A 93 7.24 13.31 -1.28
CA VAL A 93 8.58 12.72 -1.08
C VAL A 93 9.57 13.20 -2.14
N ARG A 94 9.17 13.17 -3.43
CA ARG A 94 10.03 13.58 -4.55
C ARG A 94 10.34 15.07 -4.53
N SER A 95 9.46 15.90 -3.96
CA SER A 95 9.68 17.34 -3.78
C SER A 95 10.40 17.68 -2.47
N GLN A 96 10.81 16.67 -1.68
CA GLN A 96 11.46 16.83 -0.37
C GLN A 96 10.61 17.59 0.66
N GLN A 97 9.28 17.59 0.50
CA GLN A 97 8.36 18.12 1.50
C GLN A 97 8.17 17.19 2.70
N ALA A 98 8.44 15.89 2.52
CA ALA A 98 8.43 14.88 3.57
C ALA A 98 9.48 13.80 3.23
N GLU A 99 10.16 13.26 4.22
CA GLU A 99 11.05 12.10 4.03
C GLU A 99 10.31 10.78 4.23
N CYS A 100 9.29 10.78 5.08
CA CYS A 100 8.47 9.61 5.38
C CYS A 100 6.98 9.98 5.51
N VAL A 101 6.14 9.32 4.71
CA VAL A 101 4.69 9.54 4.63
C VAL A 101 3.95 8.27 5.03
N LEU A 102 2.97 8.39 5.93
CA LEU A 102 1.99 7.33 6.18
C LEU A 102 0.71 7.63 5.40
N LEU A 103 0.47 6.86 4.34
CA LEU A 103 -0.77 6.90 3.59
C LEU A 103 -1.74 5.84 4.12
N VAL A 104 -2.97 6.22 4.46
CA VAL A 104 -4.04 5.29 4.82
C VAL A 104 -5.25 5.58 3.94
N GLY A 105 -5.63 4.61 3.12
CA GLY A 105 -6.75 4.73 2.20
C GLY A 105 -7.64 3.50 2.12
N ILE A 106 -8.66 3.59 1.27
CA ILE A 106 -9.74 2.62 1.23
C ILE A 106 -9.63 1.78 -0.05
N ASP A 107 -9.98 0.52 0.06
CA ASP A 107 -10.33 -0.32 -1.08
C ASP A 107 -11.71 -0.94 -0.84
N LEU A 108 -12.27 -1.51 -1.89
CA LEU A 108 -13.57 -2.16 -1.86
C LEU A 108 -13.44 -3.57 -2.43
N LYS A 109 -14.26 -4.47 -1.90
CA LYS A 109 -14.49 -5.73 -2.60
C LYS A 109 -15.12 -5.45 -3.97
N ALA A 110 -14.63 -6.12 -5.00
CA ALA A 110 -15.29 -6.20 -6.29
C ALA A 110 -16.66 -6.88 -6.05
N SER A 111 -17.73 -6.10 -5.98
CA SER A 111 -19.08 -6.65 -5.79
C SER A 111 -19.46 -7.49 -7.00
N ASP A 112 -19.97 -8.69 -6.75
CA ASP A 112 -20.82 -9.36 -7.72
C ASP A 112 -22.04 -8.47 -7.96
N ARG A 113 -22.49 -8.34 -9.21
CA ARG A 113 -23.50 -7.34 -9.67
C ARG A 113 -24.87 -7.42 -8.97
N ALA A 114 -25.03 -8.34 -8.02
CA ALA A 114 -26.29 -8.72 -7.37
C ALA A 114 -26.43 -8.31 -5.88
N ARG A 115 -25.38 -7.82 -5.20
CA ARG A 115 -25.49 -7.38 -3.78
C ARG A 115 -25.00 -5.95 -3.60
N SER A 116 -25.83 -5.13 -2.96
CA SER A 116 -25.64 -3.69 -2.73
C SER A 116 -24.65 -3.34 -1.62
N THR A 117 -24.03 -4.32 -0.95
CA THR A 117 -23.17 -4.07 0.21
C THR A 117 -21.68 -4.05 -0.19
N LYS A 118 -21.12 -2.84 -0.28
CA LYS A 118 -19.68 -2.60 -0.45
C LYS A 118 -18.99 -2.83 0.90
N LEU A 119 -18.44 -4.02 1.14
CA LEU A 119 -17.58 -4.24 2.31
C LEU A 119 -16.23 -3.52 2.11
N PRO A 120 -15.87 -2.52 2.95
CA PRO A 120 -14.63 -1.80 2.79
C PRO A 120 -13.45 -2.61 3.32
N ALA A 121 -12.31 -2.45 2.64
CA ALA A 121 -10.99 -2.74 3.18
C ALA A 121 -10.25 -1.41 3.37
N VAL A 122 -9.36 -1.36 4.35
CA VAL A 122 -8.45 -0.25 4.56
C VAL A 122 -7.03 -0.72 4.29
N VAL A 123 -6.31 0.07 3.52
CA VAL A 123 -4.94 -0.18 3.09
C VAL A 123 -4.07 0.95 3.60
N ALA A 124 -2.91 0.62 4.15
CA ALA A 124 -1.90 1.61 4.51
C ALA A 124 -0.58 1.33 3.81
N MET A 125 0.16 2.40 3.54
CA MET A 125 1.49 2.35 2.93
C MET A 125 2.40 3.37 3.62
N VAL A 126 3.65 2.96 3.87
CA VAL A 126 4.73 3.86 4.29
C VAL A 126 5.56 4.20 3.06
N ILE A 127 5.57 5.48 2.66
CA ILE A 127 6.33 5.97 1.52
C ILE A 127 7.53 6.76 2.02
N VAL A 128 8.73 6.46 1.52
CA VAL A 128 9.99 7.04 2.00
C VAL A 128 10.87 7.58 0.87
N SER A 129 11.74 8.54 1.20
CA SER A 129 12.77 9.09 0.32
C SER A 129 13.97 8.15 0.15
N ASP A 130 14.81 8.38 -0.87
CA ASP A 130 16.12 7.70 -1.00
C ASP A 130 17.02 7.94 0.24
N LEU A 131 16.95 9.13 0.84
CA LEU A 131 17.74 9.49 2.02
C LEU A 131 17.31 8.66 3.23
N PHE A 132 15.99 8.57 3.46
CA PHE A 132 15.43 7.71 4.50
C PHE A 132 15.81 6.24 4.26
N LEU A 133 15.69 5.76 3.02
CA LEU A 133 16.06 4.37 2.67
C LEU A 133 17.54 4.09 2.93
N THR A 134 18.42 5.07 2.65
CA THR A 134 19.86 4.98 2.92
C THR A 134 20.16 4.92 4.42
N ALA A 135 19.42 5.68 5.24
CA ALA A 135 19.53 5.64 6.70
C ALA A 135 18.97 4.35 7.32
N HIS A 136 18.14 3.60 6.59
CA HIS A 136 17.49 2.36 7.06
C HIS A 136 17.83 1.20 6.12
N ALA A 137 19.11 0.79 6.09
CA ALA A 137 19.62 -0.17 5.10
C ALA A 137 18.86 -1.51 5.02
N TYR A 138 18.23 -1.96 6.11
CA TYR A 138 17.39 -3.17 6.12
C TYR A 138 16.15 -3.07 5.21
N LEU A 139 15.74 -1.86 4.84
CA LEU A 139 14.65 -1.62 3.91
C LEU A 139 15.07 -1.68 2.44
N LYS A 140 16.37 -1.58 2.14
CA LYS A 140 16.85 -1.41 0.75
C LYS A 140 16.39 -2.55 -0.16
N ASP A 141 16.47 -3.78 0.33
CA ASP A 141 16.16 -5.00 -0.44
C ASP A 141 14.69 -5.44 -0.28
N SER A 142 13.89 -4.70 0.50
CA SER A 142 12.47 -4.98 0.71
C SER A 142 11.56 -3.85 0.21
N ALA A 143 12.04 -2.63 0.05
CA ALA A 143 11.22 -1.52 -0.43
C ALA A 143 10.98 -1.61 -1.94
N ALA A 144 9.79 -1.17 -2.38
CA ALA A 144 9.46 -1.05 -3.80
C ALA A 144 9.59 0.41 -4.25
N ARG A 145 10.42 0.69 -5.26
CA ARG A 145 10.52 2.02 -5.86
C ARG A 145 9.29 2.30 -6.72
N ILE A 146 8.72 3.49 -6.54
CA ILE A 146 7.70 4.05 -7.43
C ILE A 146 8.42 4.63 -8.64
N ARG A 147 8.59 3.84 -9.68
CA ARG A 147 9.31 4.21 -10.92
C ARG A 147 8.52 5.23 -11.74
N ALA A 148 7.20 5.09 -11.77
CA ALA A 148 6.28 6.08 -12.30
C ALA A 148 4.98 6.12 -11.49
N CYS A 149 4.37 7.31 -11.44
CA CYS A 149 3.04 7.52 -10.92
C CYS A 149 2.44 8.68 -11.72
N ALA A 150 1.59 8.34 -12.69
CA ALA A 150 0.90 9.28 -13.56
C ALA A 150 -0.57 9.36 -13.15
N LEU A 151 -1.09 10.58 -13.07
CA LEU A 151 -2.49 10.87 -12.80
C LEU A 151 -3.01 11.75 -13.94
N ALA A 152 -4.13 11.36 -14.56
CA ALA A 152 -4.73 12.11 -15.65
C ALA A 152 -6.24 11.99 -15.65
N MET A 153 -6.93 13.01 -16.15
CA MET A 153 -8.32 12.88 -16.59
C MET A 153 -8.29 12.39 -18.04
N SER A 154 -8.66 11.13 -18.27
CA SER A 154 -8.63 10.56 -19.61
C SER A 154 -9.67 9.45 -19.78
N LYS A 155 -10.35 9.48 -20.93
CA LYS A 155 -11.18 8.36 -21.40
C LYS A 155 -10.37 7.33 -22.20
N ASP A 156 -9.20 7.73 -22.69
CA ASP A 156 -8.23 6.88 -23.39
C ASP A 156 -7.21 6.38 -22.36
N ALA A 157 -7.15 5.07 -22.16
CA ALA A 157 -6.27 4.45 -21.17
C ALA A 157 -4.80 4.46 -21.60
N ARG A 158 -4.49 4.59 -22.89
CA ARG A 158 -3.13 4.55 -23.45
C ARG A 158 -2.35 5.81 -23.10
N ALA A 159 -2.98 6.98 -23.15
CA ALA A 159 -2.32 8.24 -22.84
C ALA A 159 -1.62 8.27 -21.45
N PRO A 160 -2.30 7.95 -20.32
CA PRO A 160 -1.64 7.90 -19.02
C PRO A 160 -0.64 6.75 -18.89
N VAL A 161 -0.86 5.61 -19.56
CA VAL A 161 0.12 4.51 -19.59
C VAL A 161 1.41 4.91 -20.31
N GLN A 162 1.31 5.57 -21.47
CA GLN A 162 2.47 6.10 -22.19
C GLN A 162 3.21 7.16 -21.38
N ALA A 163 2.49 8.03 -20.67
CA ALA A 163 3.09 9.00 -19.75
C ALA A 163 3.87 8.31 -18.63
N ALA A 164 3.31 7.24 -18.03
CA ALA A 164 3.99 6.47 -17.00
C ALA A 164 5.22 5.73 -17.52
N LEU A 165 5.15 5.10 -18.70
CA LEU A 165 6.30 4.44 -19.34
C LEU A 165 7.43 5.44 -19.62
N ARG A 166 7.11 6.62 -20.15
CA ARG A 166 8.08 7.71 -20.35
C ARG A 166 8.68 8.19 -19.03
N GLN A 167 7.86 8.37 -17.99
CA GLN A 167 8.33 8.76 -16.66
C GLN A 167 9.27 7.69 -16.06
N ALA A 168 8.98 6.41 -16.28
CA ALA A 168 9.80 5.30 -15.80
C ALA A 168 11.06 5.05 -16.63
N GLY A 169 11.13 5.59 -17.85
CA GLY A 169 12.21 5.33 -18.80
C GLY A 169 12.27 3.86 -19.22
N ILE A 170 11.11 3.24 -19.48
CA ILE A 170 10.98 1.86 -19.95
C ILE A 170 9.98 1.77 -21.10
N GLU A 171 10.05 0.65 -21.83
CA GLU A 171 9.09 0.29 -22.86
C GLU A 171 8.06 -0.73 -22.34
N ALA A 172 6.96 -0.91 -23.07
CA ALA A 172 5.90 -1.86 -22.73
C ALA A 172 6.42 -3.30 -22.51
N LYS A 173 7.40 -3.72 -23.33
CA LYS A 173 8.04 -5.05 -23.26
C LYS A 173 8.85 -5.29 -21.96
N ASP A 174 9.19 -4.23 -21.24
CA ASP A 174 9.94 -4.33 -19.99
C ASP A 174 9.03 -4.60 -18.79
N LEU A 175 7.70 -4.59 -18.99
CA LEU A 175 6.70 -4.95 -17.98
C LEU A 175 6.46 -6.46 -17.99
N GLN A 176 6.53 -7.07 -16.81
CA GLN A 176 6.23 -8.51 -16.65
C GLN A 176 4.81 -8.74 -16.14
N ILE A 177 4.25 -7.80 -15.37
CA ILE A 177 2.88 -7.90 -14.88
C ILE A 177 2.17 -6.58 -15.12
N VAL A 178 0.99 -6.67 -15.74
CA VAL A 178 0.08 -5.56 -15.95
C VAL A 178 -1.23 -5.88 -15.24
N GLU A 179 -1.66 -4.99 -14.37
CA GLU A 179 -2.92 -5.07 -13.66
C GLU A 179 -3.83 -3.90 -14.04
N ILE A 180 -5.10 -4.18 -14.31
CA ILE A 180 -6.08 -3.19 -14.74
C ILE A 180 -7.29 -3.28 -13.81
N GLN A 181 -7.51 -2.23 -13.03
CA GLN A 181 -8.53 -2.12 -11.99
C GLN A 181 -9.51 -0.97 -12.26
N GLY A 182 -10.72 -1.10 -11.71
CA GLY A 182 -11.78 -0.10 -11.79
C GLY A 182 -13.18 -0.74 -11.92
N GLN A 183 -14.19 -0.13 -11.30
CA GLN A 183 -15.52 -0.76 -11.15
C GLN A 183 -16.32 -0.88 -12.46
N LEU A 184 -16.43 0.19 -13.26
CA LEU A 184 -17.36 0.25 -14.40
C LEU A 184 -16.68 0.21 -15.77
N SER A 185 -15.49 0.81 -15.88
CA SER A 185 -14.83 1.06 -17.18
C SER A 185 -13.59 0.20 -17.44
N ALA A 186 -13.17 -0.63 -16.48
CA ALA A 186 -12.03 -1.53 -16.63
C ALA A 186 -12.12 -2.45 -17.87
N PRO A 187 -13.30 -2.98 -18.29
CA PRO A 187 -13.39 -3.78 -19.51
C PRO A 187 -13.04 -3.02 -20.79
N SER A 188 -13.40 -1.74 -20.89
CA SER A 188 -13.10 -0.90 -22.05
C SER A 188 -11.62 -0.50 -22.08
N ALA A 189 -11.08 -0.05 -20.94
CA ALA A 189 -9.65 0.24 -20.81
C ALA A 189 -8.79 -1.00 -21.07
N ARG A 190 -9.22 -2.17 -20.59
CA ARG A 190 -8.56 -3.45 -20.86
C ARG A 190 -8.59 -3.83 -22.33
N ARG A 191 -9.73 -3.67 -23.01
CA ARG A 191 -9.79 -3.90 -24.46
C ARG A 191 -8.84 -2.97 -25.21
N GLU A 192 -8.80 -1.70 -24.82
CA GLU A 192 -7.96 -0.69 -25.47
C GLU A 192 -6.47 -0.97 -25.28
N LEU A 193 -6.02 -1.19 -24.04
CA LEU A 193 -4.62 -1.46 -23.72
C LEU A 193 -4.12 -2.79 -24.32
N LEU A 194 -5.00 -3.76 -24.54
CA LEU A 194 -4.63 -5.08 -25.09
C LEU A 194 -4.81 -5.20 -26.61
N ALA A 195 -5.51 -4.26 -27.26
CA ALA A 195 -5.84 -4.34 -28.69
C ALA A 195 -4.60 -4.45 -29.60
N ASN A 196 -3.51 -3.78 -29.24
CA ASN A 196 -2.29 -3.73 -30.05
C ASN A 196 -1.27 -4.83 -29.73
N LYS A 197 -1.56 -5.72 -28.75
CA LYS A 197 -0.59 -6.68 -28.20
C LYS A 197 0.73 -6.01 -27.72
N GLU A 198 0.68 -4.72 -27.39
CA GLU A 198 1.83 -4.01 -26.79
C GLU A 198 2.16 -4.54 -25.39
N PHE A 199 1.16 -5.07 -24.69
CA PHE A 199 1.28 -5.62 -23.35
C PHE A 199 0.72 -7.03 -23.29
N GLU A 200 1.40 -7.91 -22.58
CA GLU A 200 0.86 -9.22 -22.20
C GLU A 200 0.14 -9.08 -20.85
N TYR A 201 -1.16 -9.32 -20.84
CA TYR A 201 -1.94 -9.40 -19.60
C TYR A 201 -2.23 -10.86 -19.26
N SER A 202 -1.92 -11.24 -18.02
CA SER A 202 -2.26 -12.56 -17.49
C SER A 202 -3.09 -12.42 -16.22
N ALA A 203 -4.36 -12.85 -16.28
CA ALA A 203 -5.25 -12.84 -15.12
C ALA A 203 -4.69 -13.68 -13.95
N LYS A 204 -3.97 -14.76 -14.28
CA LYS A 204 -3.31 -15.62 -13.28
C LYS A 204 -2.23 -14.89 -12.49
N GLN A 205 -1.66 -13.84 -13.07
CA GLN A 205 -0.62 -13.03 -12.47
C GLN A 205 -1.16 -11.74 -11.87
N SER A 206 -2.47 -11.56 -11.76
CA SER A 206 -3.02 -10.41 -11.04
C SER A 206 -2.69 -10.50 -9.54
N PRO A 207 -2.29 -9.41 -8.88
CA PRO A 207 -2.14 -9.38 -7.42
C PRO A 207 -3.41 -9.75 -6.65
N THR A 208 -4.60 -9.58 -7.25
CA THR A 208 -5.89 -9.90 -6.62
C THR A 208 -6.22 -11.39 -6.63
N THR A 209 -5.34 -12.24 -7.20
CA THR A 209 -5.44 -13.71 -7.04
C THR A 209 -4.86 -14.21 -5.71
N LEU A 210 -4.09 -13.38 -5.01
CA LEU A 210 -3.55 -13.73 -3.69
C LEU A 210 -4.70 -13.88 -2.69
N GLU A 211 -4.65 -14.92 -1.86
CA GLU A 211 -5.71 -15.26 -0.91
C GLU A 211 -6.17 -14.06 -0.05
N PRO A 212 -5.26 -13.24 0.53
CA PRO A 212 -5.64 -12.08 1.34
C PRO A 212 -6.29 -10.93 0.55
N LEU A 213 -6.08 -10.90 -0.77
CA LEU A 213 -6.56 -9.85 -1.68
C LEU A 213 -7.70 -10.33 -2.58
N LYS A 214 -8.13 -11.58 -2.41
CA LYS A 214 -9.15 -12.18 -3.24
C LYS A 214 -10.41 -11.34 -3.15
N ASP A 215 -10.92 -10.98 -4.33
CA ASP A 215 -12.10 -10.14 -4.50
C ASP A 215 -11.93 -8.69 -3.99
N LEU A 216 -10.73 -8.23 -3.63
CA LEU A 216 -10.41 -6.82 -3.33
C LEU A 216 -9.77 -6.13 -4.55
N GLY A 217 -9.60 -4.80 -4.48
CA GLY A 217 -8.82 -4.05 -5.47
C GLY A 217 -9.64 -3.15 -6.38
N ALA A 218 -10.95 -3.00 -6.14
CA ALA A 218 -11.82 -2.17 -6.99
C ALA A 218 -11.38 -0.69 -7.06
N LEU A 219 -10.68 -0.19 -6.03
CA LEU A 219 -10.07 1.15 -6.01
C LEU A 219 -8.54 1.13 -6.22
N GLY A 220 -7.95 -0.05 -6.45
CA GLY A 220 -6.55 -0.24 -6.80
C GLY A 220 -5.54 -0.24 -5.64
N MET A 221 -5.93 0.08 -4.41
CA MET A 221 -5.00 0.18 -3.28
C MET A 221 -4.46 -1.20 -2.84
N ALA A 222 -5.33 -2.20 -2.78
CA ALA A 222 -5.00 -3.57 -2.41
C ALA A 222 -4.08 -4.22 -3.46
N GLY A 223 -4.29 -3.94 -4.74
CA GLY A 223 -3.44 -4.44 -5.83
C GLY A 223 -1.98 -4.00 -5.70
N LEU A 224 -1.75 -2.76 -5.24
CA LEU A 224 -0.41 -2.23 -4.97
C LEU A 224 0.28 -2.99 -3.82
N CYS A 225 -0.43 -3.38 -2.76
CA CYS A 225 0.12 -4.24 -1.70
C CYS A 225 0.59 -5.57 -2.26
N GLY A 226 -0.24 -6.21 -3.09
CA GLY A 226 0.12 -7.48 -3.72
C GLY A 226 1.32 -7.35 -4.68
N PHE A 227 1.50 -6.22 -5.36
CA PHE A 227 2.74 -5.95 -6.10
C PHE A 227 3.95 -5.82 -5.20
N VAL A 228 3.85 -5.11 -4.07
CA VAL A 228 4.95 -5.03 -3.10
C VAL A 228 5.33 -6.42 -2.59
N TRP A 229 4.35 -7.25 -2.22
CA TRP A 229 4.63 -8.62 -1.75
C TRP A 229 5.27 -9.49 -2.83
N ARG A 230 4.83 -9.40 -4.08
CA ARG A 230 5.43 -10.13 -5.21
C ARG A 230 6.87 -9.65 -5.49
N LEU A 231 7.10 -8.34 -5.48
CA LEU A 231 8.45 -7.77 -5.65
C LEU A 231 9.39 -8.19 -4.51
N ARG A 232 8.88 -8.48 -3.31
CA ARG A 232 9.66 -9.01 -2.19
C ARG A 232 9.89 -10.52 -2.23
N GLY A 233 9.25 -11.25 -3.15
CA GLY A 233 9.26 -12.71 -3.14
C GLY A 233 8.43 -13.33 -2.01
N TRP A 234 7.52 -12.58 -1.39
CA TRP A 234 6.72 -13.09 -0.26
C TRP A 234 5.60 -14.04 -0.69
N THR A 235 5.31 -14.14 -2.00
CA THR A 235 4.28 -15.00 -2.56
C THR A 235 4.85 -16.36 -3.00
N LYS A 236 4.12 -17.45 -2.70
CA LYS A 236 4.47 -18.82 -3.13
C LYS A 236 4.41 -19.06 -4.64
N GLU A 237 3.69 -18.22 -5.38
CA GLU A 237 3.63 -18.29 -6.84
C GLU A 237 4.66 -17.30 -7.43
N PRO A 238 5.90 -17.75 -7.71
CA PRO A 238 6.92 -16.86 -8.25
C PRO A 238 6.57 -16.46 -9.68
N HIS A 239 6.81 -15.19 -10.01
CA HIS A 239 7.00 -14.79 -11.39
C HIS A 239 8.50 -14.73 -11.64
N ALA A 240 9.01 -15.66 -12.45
CA ALA A 240 10.41 -15.63 -12.86
C ALA A 240 10.73 -14.24 -13.44
N ARG A 241 11.75 -13.57 -12.90
CA ARG A 241 12.29 -12.30 -13.40
C ARG A 241 11.33 -11.10 -13.34
N LEU A 242 10.36 -11.07 -12.41
CA LEU A 242 9.55 -9.86 -12.21
C LEU A 242 10.46 -8.68 -11.84
N GLN A 243 10.49 -7.65 -12.67
CA GLN A 243 11.29 -6.44 -12.42
C GLN A 243 10.42 -5.19 -12.44
N ASN A 244 9.49 -5.08 -13.39
CA ASN A 244 8.56 -3.97 -13.47
C ASN A 244 7.11 -4.48 -13.48
N ALA A 245 6.29 -3.96 -12.57
CA ALA A 245 4.87 -4.20 -12.49
C ALA A 245 4.10 -2.89 -12.74
N LEU A 246 3.07 -2.93 -13.57
CA LEU A 246 2.21 -1.78 -13.85
C LEU A 246 0.82 -2.03 -13.27
N GLN A 247 0.30 -1.05 -12.53
CA GLN A 247 -1.12 -0.95 -12.22
C GLN A 247 -1.74 0.21 -12.98
N TYR A 248 -2.84 -0.04 -13.68
CA TYR A 248 -3.78 0.95 -14.17
C TYR A 248 -5.02 0.91 -13.28
N THR A 249 -5.48 2.05 -12.80
CA THR A 249 -6.71 2.18 -12.01
C THR A 249 -7.56 3.29 -12.60
N GLN A 250 -8.77 2.96 -13.03
CA GLN A 250 -9.77 3.95 -13.41
C GLN A 250 -10.62 4.33 -12.19
N GLY A 251 -10.62 5.60 -11.83
CA GLY A 251 -11.54 6.17 -10.86
C GLY A 251 -12.97 6.35 -11.40
N PRO A 252 -13.97 6.40 -10.52
CA PRO A 252 -15.38 6.54 -10.90
C PRO A 252 -15.71 7.89 -11.57
N ASP A 253 -14.89 8.90 -11.32
CA ASP A 253 -14.97 10.26 -11.88
C ASP A 253 -14.30 10.40 -13.27
N GLY A 254 -13.73 9.32 -13.81
CA GLY A 254 -12.97 9.35 -15.06
C GLY A 254 -11.49 9.72 -14.89
N SER A 255 -11.01 9.82 -13.64
CA SER A 255 -9.57 9.85 -13.37
C SER A 255 -8.92 8.51 -13.73
N ALA A 256 -7.69 8.56 -14.20
CA ALA A 256 -6.87 7.40 -14.52
C ALA A 256 -5.53 7.55 -13.79
N THR A 257 -5.21 6.56 -12.96
CA THR A 257 -3.95 6.50 -12.22
C THR A 257 -3.14 5.32 -12.71
N VAL A 258 -1.89 5.57 -13.07
CA VAL A 258 -0.95 4.53 -13.51
C VAL A 258 0.27 4.53 -12.61
N VAL A 259 0.57 3.38 -12.01
CA VAL A 259 1.70 3.19 -11.11
C VAL A 259 2.61 2.11 -11.68
N ILE A 260 3.91 2.39 -11.78
CA ILE A 260 4.92 1.39 -12.14
C ILE A 260 5.83 1.19 -10.93
N LEU A 261 5.88 -0.05 -10.44
CA LEU A 261 6.69 -0.45 -9.30
C LEU A 261 7.83 -1.38 -9.75
N CYS A 262 8.98 -1.21 -9.11
CA CYS A 262 10.10 -2.13 -9.18
C CYS A 262 10.76 -2.26 -7.81
N ARG A 263 11.70 -3.18 -7.64
CA ARG A 263 12.52 -3.24 -6.42
C ARG A 263 13.44 -2.02 -6.33
N SER A 264 13.69 -1.53 -5.13
CA SER A 264 14.44 -0.29 -4.91
C SER A 264 15.90 -0.39 -5.34
N GLU A 265 16.51 -1.55 -5.16
CA GLU A 265 17.85 -1.87 -5.61
C GLU A 265 17.93 -2.29 -7.09
N GLY A 266 16.78 -2.33 -7.79
CA GLY A 266 16.68 -2.52 -9.23
C GLY A 266 16.84 -3.97 -9.72
N GLN A 267 17.00 -4.93 -8.81
CA GLN A 267 17.08 -6.35 -9.15
C GLN A 267 15.69 -6.93 -9.45
N ALA A 268 15.68 -8.13 -10.04
CA ALA A 268 14.46 -8.90 -10.20
C ALA A 268 13.96 -9.42 -8.83
N ALA A 269 12.66 -9.70 -8.74
CA ALA A 269 12.05 -10.32 -7.58
C ALA A 269 12.70 -11.66 -7.24
N PRO A 270 13.14 -11.86 -5.99
CA PRO A 270 13.63 -13.16 -5.56
C PRO A 270 12.46 -14.15 -5.45
N SER A 271 12.79 -15.43 -5.47
CA SER A 271 11.87 -16.51 -5.17
C SER A 271 11.54 -16.56 -3.68
N HIS A 272 10.39 -17.16 -3.34
CA HIS A 272 9.98 -17.38 -1.96
C HIS A 272 11.03 -18.18 -1.16
N GLU A 273 11.65 -19.18 -1.79
CA GLU A 273 12.68 -20.01 -1.15
C GLU A 273 13.93 -19.21 -0.76
N GLU A 274 14.35 -18.24 -1.58
CA GLU A 274 15.50 -17.38 -1.28
C GLU A 274 15.24 -16.45 -0.10
N VAL A 275 13.98 -16.03 0.10
CA VAL A 275 13.64 -15.02 1.12
C VAL A 275 12.95 -15.57 2.36
N ARG A 276 12.40 -16.79 2.36
CA ARG A 276 11.53 -17.29 3.47
C ARG A 276 12.18 -17.33 4.86
N HIS A 277 13.52 -17.34 4.93
CA HIS A 277 14.27 -17.33 6.19
C HIS A 277 14.85 -15.95 6.55
N LEU A 278 14.67 -14.94 5.69
CA LEU A 278 15.16 -13.60 5.95
C LEU A 278 14.32 -12.92 7.03
N ARG A 279 15.01 -12.15 7.87
CA ARG A 279 14.39 -11.30 8.88
C ARG A 279 13.89 -10.01 8.24
N ASP A 280 12.59 -9.93 8.02
CA ASP A 280 11.93 -8.79 7.38
C ASP A 280 10.60 -8.44 8.08
N GLY A 281 9.72 -7.71 7.39
CA GLY A 281 8.42 -7.30 7.94
C GLY A 281 7.56 -8.47 8.44
N ARG A 282 7.74 -9.68 7.89
CA ARG A 282 6.98 -10.87 8.32
C ARG A 282 7.30 -11.30 9.75
N GLU A 283 8.56 -11.15 10.19
CA GLU A 283 8.96 -11.42 11.58
C GLU A 283 8.26 -10.45 12.54
N ARG A 284 8.23 -9.16 12.19
CA ARG A 284 7.58 -8.11 12.99
C ARG A 284 6.06 -8.25 13.01
N LEU A 285 5.46 -8.65 11.90
CA LEU A 285 4.03 -8.97 11.82
C LEU A 285 3.69 -10.29 12.54
N GLY A 286 4.64 -11.22 12.63
CA GLY A 286 4.42 -12.58 13.14
C GLY A 286 3.71 -13.52 12.15
N TYR A 287 3.58 -13.11 10.88
CA TYR A 287 2.94 -13.88 9.82
C TYR A 287 3.36 -13.39 8.43
N ASN A 288 3.02 -14.15 7.37
CA ASN A 288 3.21 -13.70 6.00
C ASN A 288 1.92 -13.04 5.45
N PRO A 289 1.86 -11.71 5.33
CA PRO A 289 0.64 -11.03 4.87
C PRO A 289 0.31 -11.27 3.39
N ALA A 290 1.22 -11.89 2.64
CA ALA A 290 0.98 -12.30 1.27
C ALA A 290 0.21 -13.63 1.14
N GLU A 291 0.03 -14.36 2.25
CA GLU A 291 -0.57 -15.70 2.27
C GLU A 291 -1.78 -15.84 3.19
N GLU A 292 -1.90 -15.00 4.21
CA GLU A 292 -3.00 -15.04 5.17
C GLU A 292 -3.31 -13.63 5.69
N THR A 293 -4.52 -13.44 6.24
CA THR A 293 -4.90 -12.21 6.95
C THR A 293 -4.93 -12.46 8.45
N ARG A 294 -4.38 -11.54 9.25
CA ARG A 294 -4.51 -11.53 10.71
C ARG A 294 -4.90 -10.16 11.24
N GLY A 295 -5.57 -10.14 12.40
CA GLY A 295 -5.77 -8.92 13.18
C GLY A 295 -4.46 -8.42 13.80
N ILE A 296 -4.49 -7.22 14.36
CA ILE A 296 -3.38 -6.70 15.18
C ILE A 296 -3.64 -7.01 16.66
N SER A 297 -2.58 -7.07 17.45
CA SER A 297 -2.62 -7.10 18.91
C SER A 297 -2.40 -5.71 19.51
N LEU A 298 -2.56 -5.59 20.83
CA LEU A 298 -2.19 -4.39 21.56
C LEU A 298 -0.66 -4.15 21.51
N GLU A 299 0.15 -5.19 21.65
CA GLU A 299 1.62 -5.11 21.56
C GLU A 299 2.08 -4.59 20.20
N ASP A 300 1.40 -5.00 19.12
CA ASP A 300 1.68 -4.52 17.76
C ASP A 300 1.45 -3.00 17.65
N LEU A 301 0.31 -2.53 18.18
CA LEU A 301 -0.05 -1.12 18.15
C LEU A 301 0.90 -0.30 19.04
N GLU A 302 1.19 -0.75 20.25
CA GLU A 302 2.13 -0.08 21.15
C GLU A 302 3.54 -0.02 20.56
N GLY A 303 3.96 -1.09 19.87
CA GLY A 303 5.26 -1.17 19.22
C GLY A 303 5.50 -0.09 18.16
N VAL A 304 4.45 0.37 17.47
CA VAL A 304 4.57 1.36 16.39
C VAL A 304 4.26 2.80 16.82
N ARG A 305 3.81 3.04 18.05
CA ARG A 305 3.46 4.39 18.53
C ARG A 305 4.68 5.29 18.68
N SER A 306 4.48 6.60 18.55
CA SER A 306 5.50 7.59 18.91
C SER A 306 5.64 7.66 20.43
N ARG A 307 6.82 7.38 20.98
CA ARG A 307 7.08 7.40 22.43
C ARG A 307 7.22 8.81 23.02
N GLU A 308 7.43 9.83 22.18
CA GLU A 308 7.58 11.22 22.63
C GLU A 308 6.20 11.83 22.98
N GLY A 309 6.03 12.23 24.24
CA GLY A 309 4.82 12.91 24.75
C GLY A 309 3.63 12.00 25.09
N ASP A 310 3.74 10.70 24.85
CA ASP A 310 2.62 9.74 24.90
C ASP A 310 2.48 9.04 26.25
N ARG A 311 2.53 9.81 27.36
CA ARG A 311 2.36 9.25 28.71
C ARG A 311 0.93 8.84 29.06
N MET A 312 -0.04 9.12 28.20
CA MET A 312 -1.42 8.72 28.42
C MET A 312 -2.04 8.26 27.09
N LEU A 313 -2.48 6.99 27.06
CA LEU A 313 -3.66 6.65 26.27
C LEU A 313 -4.71 7.70 26.65
N PRO A 314 -5.27 8.48 25.71
CA PRO A 314 -6.38 9.36 26.03
C PRO A 314 -7.41 8.54 26.80
N GLU A 315 -7.95 9.01 27.92
CA GLU A 315 -8.80 8.19 28.82
C GLU A 315 -9.99 7.52 28.10
N HIS A 316 -10.39 8.05 26.93
CA HIS A 316 -11.40 7.48 26.04
C HIS A 316 -10.91 6.37 25.08
N LEU A 317 -9.59 6.25 24.85
CA LEU A 317 -8.92 5.24 24.02
C LEU A 317 -8.23 4.14 24.86
N GLY A 318 -8.23 4.29 26.19
CA GLY A 318 -7.55 3.42 27.15
C GLY A 318 -8.20 2.06 27.41
N GLN A 319 -9.01 1.52 26.50
CA GLN A 319 -9.59 0.20 26.70
C GLN A 319 -9.35 -0.69 25.48
N SER A 320 -8.71 -1.82 25.74
CA SER A 320 -8.82 -3.06 24.95
C SER A 320 -10.26 -3.38 24.49
N LYS A 321 -11.28 -2.76 25.10
CA LYS A 321 -12.70 -2.84 24.72
C LYS A 321 -13.10 -2.07 23.45
N GLN A 322 -12.38 -1.02 23.02
CA GLN A 322 -12.79 -0.25 21.83
C GLN A 322 -12.46 -0.98 20.52
N PHE A 323 -11.34 -1.73 20.50
CA PHE A 323 -10.86 -2.44 19.32
C PHE A 323 -10.81 -3.97 19.49
N SER A 324 -11.18 -4.50 20.66
CA SER A 324 -11.18 -5.94 20.97
C SER A 324 -9.86 -6.65 20.62
N LEU A 325 -8.72 -6.00 20.90
CA LEU A 325 -7.40 -6.49 20.51
C LEU A 325 -6.92 -7.61 21.43
N LEU A 326 -6.24 -8.59 20.83
CA LEU A 326 -5.50 -9.61 21.58
C LEU A 326 -4.31 -8.95 22.32
N PRO A 327 -3.91 -9.46 23.49
CA PRO A 327 -2.83 -8.87 24.27
C PRO A 327 -1.43 -9.09 23.68
N ARG A 328 -1.20 -10.20 22.96
CA ARG A 328 0.11 -10.56 22.38
C ARG A 328 -0.01 -10.77 20.88
N GLY A 329 1.00 -10.38 20.12
CA GLY A 329 1.01 -10.42 18.65
C GLY A 329 2.37 -10.83 18.09
N GLY A 330 2.95 -9.97 17.25
CA GLY A 330 4.19 -10.20 16.52
C GLY A 330 5.38 -10.62 17.39
N ASP A 331 6.52 -10.94 16.78
CA ASP A 331 7.71 -11.36 17.52
C ASP A 331 8.20 -10.21 18.43
N ARG A 332 8.08 -10.38 19.74
CA ARG A 332 8.53 -9.39 20.75
C ARG A 332 9.99 -8.99 20.60
N ALA A 333 10.86 -9.91 20.23
CA ALA A 333 12.27 -9.60 20.00
C ALA A 333 12.46 -8.74 18.75
N ALA A 334 11.58 -8.89 17.75
CA ALA A 334 11.57 -8.03 16.57
C ALA A 334 10.95 -6.65 16.86
N LEU A 335 9.86 -6.59 17.64
CA LEU A 335 9.23 -5.33 18.06
C LEU A 335 10.16 -4.45 18.90
N ALA A 336 11.01 -5.06 19.74
CA ALA A 336 11.99 -4.33 20.54
C ALA A 336 13.07 -3.61 19.71
N ARG A 337 13.17 -3.89 18.40
CA ARG A 337 14.15 -3.29 17.48
C ARG A 337 13.60 -2.10 16.68
N LEU A 338 12.33 -1.72 16.88
CA LEU A 338 11.67 -0.54 16.30
C LEU A 338 12.14 0.77 16.96
#